data_AF-A0A397YDJ2-F1
#
_entry.id   AF-A0A397YDJ2-F1
#
_cell.length_a   1.000
_cell.length_b   1.000
_cell.length_c   1.000
_cell.angle_alpha   90.00
_cell.angle_beta   90.00
_cell.angle_gamma   90.00
#
_symmetry.space_group_name_H-M   'P 1'
#
loop_
_entity.id
_entity.type
_entity.pdbx_description
1 polymer ?
#
loop_
_entity_poly.entity_id
_entity_poly.type
_entity_poly.pdbx_seq_one_letter_code
_entity_poly.pdbx_strand_id
1 'polypeptide(L)'
;MQEDSRRSGKITCAGMYFLGFPVYSLDHTITSIAQEKNPETALFKSLDGFQQCEVTELKAGTHIFAVYGDNFFKSVSYTIQVLCAASFTQEKEDLRSVEAQILNKRAELAKFETEYREVLVQFTDMTNRYAQEMLLIDELLKQRNEIHSAYTTVPLIERSSNKNRLRKSLFKKAVAEAPAPIVQEEEEEEEEEESSRQRNKKPNTCDDESETLKKKTRWYNLHLKLDKKKPC
;
A
#
# COMPACT_ATOMS: atom_id res chain seq x y z
N MET A 1 -39.18 -12.96 5.52
CA MET A 1 -39.84 -12.08 4.53
C MET A 1 -38.91 -10.89 4.31
N GLN A 2 -38.99 -10.16 3.19
CA GLN A 2 -38.08 -9.05 2.94
C GLN A 2 -38.72 -7.73 3.37
N GLU A 3 -37.96 -6.91 4.09
CA GLU A 3 -38.36 -5.57 4.54
C GLU A 3 -37.50 -4.51 3.84
N ASP A 4 -38.06 -3.33 3.61
CA ASP A 4 -37.28 -2.13 3.28
C ASP A 4 -37.83 -0.90 4.02
N SER A 5 -37.00 0.14 4.17
CA SER A 5 -37.44 1.42 4.70
C SER A 5 -36.73 2.58 4.00
N ARG A 6 -37.47 3.66 3.72
CA ARG A 6 -36.97 4.82 2.98
C ARG A 6 -37.55 6.11 3.57
N ARG A 7 -36.77 7.19 3.55
CA ARG A 7 -37.22 8.53 3.94
C ARG A 7 -37.16 9.47 2.74
N SER A 8 -38.33 9.77 2.15
CA SER A 8 -38.48 10.70 1.04
C SER A 8 -38.85 12.08 1.58
N GLY A 9 -37.85 12.93 1.78
CA GLY A 9 -38.01 14.28 2.34
C GLY A 9 -38.62 14.24 3.75
N LYS A 10 -39.90 14.61 3.86
CA LYS A 10 -40.66 14.63 5.13
C LYS A 10 -41.46 13.36 5.41
N ILE A 11 -41.51 12.41 4.47
CA ILE A 11 -42.32 11.18 4.55
C ILE A 11 -41.40 9.98 4.74
N THR A 12 -41.72 9.12 5.69
CA THR A 12 -41.16 7.76 5.80
C THR A 12 -42.11 6.76 5.16
N CYS A 13 -41.55 5.76 4.49
CA CYS A 13 -42.27 4.57 4.03
C CYS A 13 -41.46 3.32 4.38
N ALA A 14 -42.17 2.20 4.54
CA ALA A 14 -41.60 0.88 4.73
C ALA A 14 -42.38 -0.13 3.89
N GLY A 15 -41.66 -1.04 3.23
CA GLY A 15 -42.22 -2.14 2.45
C GLY A 15 -42.05 -3.48 3.16
N MET A 16 -43.03 -4.37 2.99
CA MET A 16 -42.96 -5.77 3.43
C MET A 16 -43.31 -6.67 2.24
N TYR A 17 -42.40 -7.55 1.87
CA TYR A 17 -42.44 -8.31 0.61
C TYR A 17 -42.45 -9.82 0.86
N PHE A 18 -43.55 -10.47 0.46
CA PHE A 18 -43.80 -11.90 0.61
C PHE A 18 -43.51 -12.62 -0.71
N LEU A 19 -42.23 -12.89 -0.97
CA LEU A 19 -41.75 -13.31 -2.29
C LEU A 19 -41.88 -14.81 -2.60
N GLY A 20 -42.02 -15.67 -1.58
CA GLY A 20 -42.20 -17.13 -1.78
C GLY A 20 -40.96 -17.86 -2.30
N PHE A 21 -39.76 -17.37 -1.95
CA PHE A 21 -38.47 -18.04 -2.13
C PHE A 21 -37.42 -17.43 -1.17
N PRO A 22 -36.29 -18.12 -0.91
CA PRO A 22 -35.17 -17.53 -0.19
C PRO A 22 -34.59 -16.33 -0.94
N VAL A 23 -34.27 -15.27 -0.21
CA VAL A 23 -33.62 -14.04 -0.71
C VAL A 23 -32.49 -13.71 0.24
N TYR A 24 -31.39 -13.15 -0.27
CA TYR A 24 -30.24 -12.77 0.54
C TYR A 24 -30.26 -11.28 0.91
N SER A 25 -29.86 -10.96 2.13
CA SER A 25 -29.56 -9.61 2.59
C SER A 25 -28.04 -9.41 2.67
N LEU A 26 -27.59 -8.17 2.55
CA LEU A 26 -26.21 -7.76 2.76
C LEU A 26 -26.15 -6.74 3.89
N ASP A 27 -25.70 -7.17 5.07
CA ASP A 27 -25.41 -6.25 6.17
C ASP A 27 -24.10 -5.50 5.91
N HIS A 28 -24.25 -4.25 5.48
CA HIS A 28 -23.15 -3.33 5.20
C HIS A 28 -22.42 -2.84 6.46
N THR A 29 -23.01 -2.96 7.66
CA THR A 29 -22.38 -2.50 8.90
C THR A 29 -21.12 -3.31 9.23
N ILE A 30 -21.15 -4.62 8.95
CA ILE A 30 -20.01 -5.53 9.08
C ILE A 30 -18.85 -5.07 8.19
N THR A 31 -19.13 -4.66 6.96
CA THR A 31 -18.12 -4.14 6.02
C THR A 31 -17.54 -2.81 6.50
N SER A 32 -18.36 -1.87 6.98
CA SER A 32 -17.87 -0.60 7.54
C SER A 32 -16.99 -0.79 8.78
N ILE A 33 -17.36 -1.70 9.68
CA ILE A 33 -16.56 -2.06 10.88
C ILE A 33 -15.23 -2.76 10.50
N ALA A 34 -15.16 -3.39 9.32
CA ALA A 34 -13.90 -3.91 8.79
C ALA A 34 -13.03 -2.80 8.16
N GLN A 35 -13.62 -1.87 7.41
CA GLN A 35 -12.94 -0.70 6.81
C GLN A 35 -12.23 0.17 7.86
N GLU A 36 -12.89 0.43 9.00
CA GLU A 36 -12.32 1.23 10.09
C GLU A 36 -11.06 0.60 10.72
N LYS A 37 -10.88 -0.73 10.60
CA LYS A 37 -9.78 -1.46 11.26
C LYS A 37 -8.57 -1.66 10.36
N ASN A 38 -8.78 -2.05 9.10
CA ASN A 38 -7.71 -2.25 8.11
C ASN A 38 -8.34 -2.40 6.70
N PRO A 39 -7.86 -1.67 5.68
CA PRO A 39 -8.50 -1.65 4.36
C PRO A 39 -8.42 -2.98 3.60
N GLU A 40 -7.36 -3.77 3.80
CA GLU A 40 -7.21 -5.09 3.16
C GLU A 40 -8.21 -6.09 3.77
N THR A 41 -8.33 -6.09 5.09
CA THR A 41 -9.29 -6.89 5.86
C THR A 41 -10.74 -6.56 5.47
N ALA A 42 -11.01 -5.33 5.05
CA ALA A 42 -12.33 -4.94 4.54
C ALA A 42 -12.69 -5.58 3.19
N LEU A 43 -11.71 -5.81 2.31
CA LEU A 43 -11.95 -6.50 1.04
C LEU A 43 -12.40 -7.95 1.28
N PHE A 44 -11.66 -8.69 2.11
CA PHE A 44 -11.98 -10.08 2.42
C PHE A 44 -13.33 -10.24 3.13
N LYS A 45 -13.68 -9.31 4.02
CA LYS A 45 -14.94 -9.33 4.80
C LYS A 45 -16.13 -8.65 4.12
N SER A 46 -15.94 -8.09 2.92
CA SER A 46 -16.98 -7.34 2.19
C SER A 46 -18.27 -8.13 1.92
N LEU A 47 -18.20 -9.46 1.91
CA LEU A 47 -19.33 -10.38 1.72
C LEU A 47 -19.74 -11.14 2.99
N ASP A 48 -19.17 -10.85 4.16
CA ASP A 48 -19.49 -11.60 5.38
C ASP A 48 -20.92 -11.36 5.88
N GLY A 49 -21.42 -10.14 5.67
CA GLY A 49 -22.81 -9.76 5.89
C GLY A 49 -23.80 -10.32 4.87
N PHE A 50 -23.36 -11.07 3.86
CA PHE A 50 -24.25 -11.70 2.87
C PHE A 50 -24.88 -12.97 3.47
N GLN A 51 -26.15 -12.89 3.86
CA GLN A 51 -26.86 -13.93 4.60
C GLN A 51 -28.25 -14.20 4.01
N GLN A 52 -28.67 -15.46 4.04
CA GLN A 52 -30.00 -15.87 3.58
C GLN A 52 -31.08 -15.43 4.58
N CYS A 53 -32.06 -14.64 4.14
CA CYS A 53 -33.20 -14.26 4.95
C CYS A 53 -34.14 -15.46 5.18
N GLU A 54 -34.82 -15.48 6.33
CA GLU A 54 -35.89 -16.44 6.59
C GLU A 54 -37.05 -16.26 5.59
N VAL A 55 -37.54 -17.36 5.02
CA VAL A 55 -38.73 -17.36 4.16
C VAL A 55 -39.96 -17.34 5.06
N THR A 56 -40.75 -16.27 4.97
CA THR A 56 -42.02 -16.14 5.68
C THR A 56 -43.11 -16.00 4.65
N GLU A 57 -44.07 -16.93 4.64
CA GLU A 57 -45.15 -16.98 3.66
C GLU A 57 -46.47 -16.54 4.29
N LEU A 58 -47.22 -15.72 3.55
CA LEU A 58 -48.53 -15.23 4.00
C LEU A 58 -49.60 -16.32 3.77
N LYS A 59 -49.86 -17.13 4.79
CA LYS A 59 -50.86 -18.22 4.73
C LYS A 59 -52.27 -17.66 4.45
N ALA A 60 -53.13 -18.46 3.84
CA ALA A 60 -54.54 -18.10 3.67
C ALA A 60 -55.23 -17.91 5.04
N GLY A 61 -55.85 -16.76 5.26
CA GLY A 61 -56.51 -16.39 6.52
C GLY A 61 -56.65 -14.88 6.70
N THR A 62 -57.20 -14.47 7.84
CA THR A 62 -57.29 -13.05 8.24
C THR A 62 -55.96 -12.61 8.87
N HIS A 63 -55.35 -11.57 8.31
CA HIS A 63 -54.12 -10.97 8.83
C HIS A 63 -54.41 -9.59 9.44
N ILE A 64 -53.71 -9.27 10.53
CA ILE A 64 -53.84 -7.99 11.23
C ILE A 64 -52.51 -7.23 11.07
N PHE A 65 -52.56 -6.10 10.36
CA PHE A 65 -51.43 -5.18 10.23
C PHE A 65 -51.63 -4.02 11.20
N ALA A 66 -50.66 -3.80 12.08
CA ALA A 66 -50.70 -2.71 13.06
C ALA A 66 -49.56 -1.71 12.78
N VAL A 67 -49.91 -0.45 12.60
CA VAL A 67 -48.94 0.65 12.40
C VAL A 67 -48.75 1.35 13.74
N TYR A 68 -47.54 1.24 14.30
CA TYR A 68 -47.17 1.89 15.55
C TYR A 68 -46.33 3.15 15.25
N GLY A 69 -46.72 4.27 15.83
CA GLY A 69 -45.92 5.49 15.84
C GLY A 69 -44.99 5.55 17.05
N ASP A 70 -43.83 6.14 16.87
CA ASP A 70 -42.91 6.54 17.95
C ASP A 70 -43.49 7.70 18.80
N ASN A 71 -44.34 8.53 18.18
CA ASN A 71 -44.80 9.80 18.75
C ASN A 71 -46.28 9.79 19.17
N PHE A 72 -46.60 9.10 20.27
CA PHE A 72 -47.96 8.96 20.82
C PHE A 72 -48.72 10.28 21.08
N PHE A 73 -48.01 11.42 21.17
CA PHE A 73 -48.60 12.73 21.43
C PHE A 73 -49.09 13.47 20.18
N LYS A 74 -48.90 12.92 18.97
CA LYS A 74 -49.28 13.57 17.71
C LYS A 74 -50.00 12.59 16.80
N SER A 75 -51.18 12.97 16.32
CA SER A 75 -51.85 12.26 15.25
C SER A 75 -51.06 12.40 13.94
N VAL A 76 -50.89 11.30 13.24
CA VAL A 76 -50.19 11.22 11.94
C VAL A 76 -51.08 10.45 10.97
N SER A 77 -51.18 10.93 9.74
CA SER A 77 -51.93 10.26 8.68
C SER A 77 -51.04 9.21 8.00
N TYR A 78 -51.53 7.97 7.92
CA TYR A 78 -50.86 6.86 7.26
C TYR A 78 -51.72 6.29 6.14
N THR A 79 -51.08 5.79 5.08
CA THR A 79 -51.75 5.09 3.97
C THR A 79 -51.13 3.69 3.85
N ILE A 80 -51.93 2.65 4.10
CA ILE A 80 -51.52 1.27 3.86
C ILE A 80 -51.95 0.91 2.42
N GLN A 81 -51.03 0.32 1.65
CA GLN A 81 -51.31 -0.22 0.31
C GLN A 81 -50.92 -1.69 0.28
N VAL A 82 -51.82 -2.53 -0.23
CA VAL A 82 -51.54 -3.95 -0.47
C VAL A 82 -51.55 -4.15 -1.98
N LEU A 83 -50.41 -4.55 -2.53
CA LEU A 83 -50.22 -4.74 -3.96
C LEU A 83 -49.88 -6.20 -4.23
N CYS A 84 -50.56 -6.81 -5.20
CA CYS A 84 -50.10 -8.09 -5.74
C CYS A 84 -48.93 -7.82 -6.70
N ALA A 85 -47.77 -8.41 -6.43
CA ALA A 85 -46.68 -8.41 -7.39
C ALA A 85 -47.06 -9.19 -8.65
N ALA A 86 -46.47 -8.83 -9.80
CA ALA A 86 -46.61 -9.62 -11.01
C ALA A 86 -45.81 -10.93 -10.92
N SER A 87 -46.08 -11.86 -11.83
CA SER A 87 -45.35 -13.14 -11.93
C SER A 87 -43.97 -12.94 -12.58
N PHE A 88 -43.00 -12.50 -11.79
CA PHE A 88 -41.60 -12.29 -12.20
C PHE A 88 -40.81 -13.62 -12.21
N THR A 89 -40.95 -14.40 -13.29
CA THR A 89 -40.37 -15.75 -13.42
C THR A 89 -39.02 -15.79 -14.15
N GLN A 90 -38.51 -14.64 -14.61
CA GLN A 90 -37.16 -14.54 -15.17
C GLN A 90 -36.24 -13.85 -14.16
N GLU A 91 -36.71 -12.73 -13.61
CA GLU A 91 -35.99 -11.86 -12.66
C GLU A 91 -35.67 -12.58 -11.34
N LYS A 92 -36.54 -13.51 -10.92
CA LYS A 92 -36.34 -14.40 -9.77
C LYS A 92 -35.23 -15.43 -9.99
N GLU A 93 -35.17 -15.99 -11.19
CA GLU A 93 -34.19 -16.98 -11.61
C GLU A 93 -32.83 -16.30 -11.88
N ASP A 94 -32.82 -15.08 -12.43
CA ASP A 94 -31.66 -14.21 -12.56
C ASP A 94 -31.12 -13.77 -11.19
N LEU A 95 -32.00 -13.36 -10.26
CA LEU A 95 -31.61 -12.99 -8.89
C LEU A 95 -30.90 -14.16 -8.20
N ARG A 96 -31.46 -15.37 -8.22
CA ARG A 96 -30.80 -16.57 -7.68
C ARG A 96 -29.45 -16.85 -8.33
N SER A 97 -29.33 -16.61 -9.64
CA SER A 97 -28.06 -16.78 -10.37
C SER A 97 -26.99 -15.80 -9.87
N VAL A 98 -27.37 -14.54 -9.60
CA VAL A 98 -26.49 -13.53 -9.03
C VAL A 98 -26.15 -13.85 -7.56
N GLU A 99 -27.14 -14.24 -6.74
CA GLU A 99 -26.92 -14.63 -5.35
C GLU A 99 -25.96 -15.84 -5.24
N ALA A 100 -26.10 -16.85 -6.11
CA ALA A 100 -25.19 -17.99 -6.18
C ALA A 100 -23.76 -17.58 -6.63
N GLN A 101 -23.64 -16.61 -7.53
CA GLN A 101 -22.33 -16.05 -7.91
C GLN A 101 -21.68 -15.28 -6.74
N ILE A 102 -22.46 -14.54 -5.94
CA ILE A 102 -21.96 -13.86 -4.73
C ILE A 102 -21.47 -14.87 -3.69
N LEU A 103 -22.20 -15.98 -3.46
CA LEU A 103 -21.76 -17.06 -2.57
C LEU A 103 -20.45 -17.71 -3.04
N ASN A 104 -20.32 -17.99 -4.34
CA ASN A 104 -19.07 -18.50 -4.91
C ASN A 104 -17.94 -17.49 -4.71
N LYS A 105 -18.17 -16.19 -4.93
CA LYS A 105 -17.17 -15.13 -4.69
C LYS A 105 -16.78 -14.99 -3.21
N ARG A 106 -17.70 -15.20 -2.27
CA ARG A 106 -17.38 -15.28 -0.83
C ARG A 106 -16.45 -16.46 -0.52
N ALA A 107 -16.71 -17.63 -1.12
CA ALA A 107 -15.86 -18.81 -0.96
C ALA A 107 -14.49 -18.69 -1.66
N GLU A 108 -14.40 -17.92 -2.75
CA GLU A 108 -13.12 -17.55 -3.39
C GLU A 108 -12.32 -16.56 -2.53
N LEU A 109 -12.96 -15.48 -2.03
CA LEU A 109 -12.31 -14.49 -1.14
C LEU A 109 -11.75 -15.14 0.13
N ALA A 110 -12.47 -16.08 0.75
CA ALA A 110 -12.01 -16.77 1.95
C ALA A 110 -10.74 -17.63 1.71
N LYS A 111 -10.56 -18.17 0.50
CA LYS A 111 -9.31 -18.87 0.12
C LYS A 111 -8.19 -17.88 -0.15
N PHE A 112 -8.49 -16.85 -0.94
CA PHE A 112 -7.54 -15.78 -1.26
C PHE A 112 -7.04 -15.06 0.01
N GLU A 113 -7.86 -14.90 1.05
CA GLU A 113 -7.44 -14.38 2.36
C GLU A 113 -6.35 -15.24 3.02
N THR A 114 -6.43 -16.57 2.90
CA THR A 114 -5.42 -17.48 3.44
C THR A 114 -4.12 -17.47 2.64
N GLU A 115 -4.22 -17.52 1.30
CA GLU A 115 -3.06 -17.45 0.39
C GLU A 115 -2.32 -16.10 0.52
N TYR A 116 -3.07 -15.00 0.58
CA TYR A 116 -2.54 -13.65 0.78
C TYR A 116 -1.77 -13.53 2.11
N ARG A 117 -2.32 -14.04 3.21
CA ARG A 117 -1.63 -14.04 4.51
C ARG A 117 -0.37 -14.89 4.52
N GLU A 118 -0.36 -16.04 3.85
CA GLU A 118 0.84 -16.87 3.75
C GLU A 118 1.96 -16.14 2.99
N VAL A 119 1.64 -15.56 1.83
CA VAL A 119 2.59 -14.78 1.03
C VAL A 119 3.10 -13.55 1.79
N LEU A 120 2.23 -12.87 2.55
CA LEU A 120 2.61 -11.71 3.36
C LEU A 120 3.62 -12.11 4.46
N VAL A 121 3.42 -13.23 5.15
CA VAL A 121 4.38 -13.77 6.13
C VAL A 121 5.72 -14.12 5.47
N GLN A 122 5.70 -14.83 4.33
CA GLN A 122 6.92 -15.17 3.60
C GLN A 122 7.70 -13.92 3.12
N PHE A 123 6.99 -12.87 2.71
CA PHE A 123 7.57 -11.58 2.32
C PHE A 123 8.20 -10.84 3.52
N THR A 124 7.52 -10.80 4.66
CA THR A 124 8.06 -10.23 5.90
C THR A 124 9.32 -10.98 6.35
N ASP A 125 9.29 -12.31 6.36
CA ASP A 125 10.46 -13.14 6.71
C ASP A 125 11.63 -12.98 5.74
N MET A 126 11.37 -12.73 4.46
CA MET A 126 12.43 -12.48 3.47
C MET A 126 13.03 -11.08 3.64
N THR A 127 12.19 -10.06 3.89
CA THR A 127 12.62 -8.68 4.17
C THR A 127 13.45 -8.60 5.45
N ASN A 128 13.03 -9.31 6.51
CA ASN A 128 13.77 -9.41 7.77
C ASN A 128 15.16 -10.05 7.58
N ARG A 129 15.25 -11.13 6.81
CA ARG A 129 16.54 -11.78 6.48
C ARG A 129 17.44 -10.88 5.63
N TYR A 130 16.89 -10.16 4.65
CA TYR A 130 17.65 -9.19 3.85
C TYR A 130 18.30 -8.10 4.73
N ALA A 131 17.55 -7.53 5.67
CA ALA A 131 18.07 -6.54 6.62
C ALA A 131 19.18 -7.12 7.53
N GLN A 132 19.04 -8.38 7.97
CA GLN A 132 20.07 -9.06 8.76
C GLN A 132 21.36 -9.31 7.97
N GLU A 133 21.25 -9.82 6.73
CA GLU A 133 22.41 -10.04 5.85
C GLU A 133 23.14 -8.72 5.53
N MET A 134 22.40 -7.62 5.32
CA MET A 134 22.99 -6.29 5.10
C MET A 134 23.84 -5.85 6.30
N LEU A 135 23.31 -5.94 7.53
CA LEU A 135 24.03 -5.59 8.75
C LEU A 135 25.28 -6.47 8.98
N LEU A 136 25.19 -7.77 8.68
CA LEU A 136 26.33 -8.69 8.76
C LEU A 136 27.43 -8.34 7.74
N ILE A 137 27.05 -7.95 6.52
CA ILE A 137 27.99 -7.48 5.50
C ILE A 137 28.69 -6.19 5.94
N ASP A 138 27.95 -5.22 6.48
CA ASP A 138 28.52 -3.96 6.99
C ASP A 138 29.47 -4.18 8.17
N GLU A 139 29.14 -5.09 9.10
CA GLU A 139 30.06 -5.44 10.19
C GLU A 139 31.34 -6.12 9.66
N LEU A 140 31.22 -7.07 8.72
CA LEU A 140 32.39 -7.73 8.11
C LEU A 140 33.27 -6.73 7.34
N LEU A 141 32.67 -5.76 6.65
CA LEU A 141 33.41 -4.69 5.97
C LEU A 141 34.10 -3.76 6.97
N LYS A 142 33.47 -3.44 8.10
CA LYS A 142 34.05 -2.66 9.20
C LYS A 142 35.23 -3.40 9.85
N GLN A 143 35.05 -4.66 10.24
CA GLN A 143 36.11 -5.50 10.82
C GLN A 143 37.30 -5.64 9.85
N ARG A 144 37.03 -5.84 8.55
CA ARG A 144 38.06 -5.82 7.51
C ARG A 144 38.82 -4.49 7.50
N ASN A 145 38.12 -3.35 7.49
CA ASN A 145 38.75 -2.03 7.43
C ASN A 145 39.60 -1.72 8.68
N GLU A 146 39.22 -2.23 9.85
CA GLU A 146 39.98 -2.14 11.09
C GLU A 146 41.26 -3.00 11.08
N ILE A 147 41.19 -4.23 10.55
CA ILE A 147 42.39 -5.05 10.29
C ILE A 147 43.31 -4.33 9.29
N HIS A 148 42.74 -3.78 8.21
CA HIS A 148 43.47 -3.02 7.19
C HIS A 148 44.19 -1.79 7.76
N SER A 149 43.57 -1.04 8.68
CA SER A 149 44.22 0.11 9.32
C SER A 149 45.34 -0.34 10.26
N ALA A 150 45.08 -1.33 11.12
CA ALA A 150 46.02 -1.81 12.14
C ALA A 150 47.35 -2.31 11.58
N TYR A 151 47.38 -3.00 10.43
CA TYR A 151 48.63 -3.42 9.79
C TYR A 151 49.27 -2.31 8.93
N THR A 152 48.51 -1.31 8.48
CA THR A 152 49.00 -0.19 7.65
C THR A 152 49.58 0.93 8.52
N THR A 153 49.15 1.07 9.78
CA THR A 153 49.78 1.93 10.78
C THR A 153 51.14 1.38 11.20
N VAL A 154 52.16 1.62 10.36
CA VAL A 154 53.56 1.38 10.70
C VAL A 154 53.89 2.06 12.02
N PRO A 155 54.36 1.35 13.06
CA PRO A 155 54.78 1.97 14.30
C PRO A 155 55.94 2.94 14.01
N LEU A 156 55.74 4.23 14.29
CA LEU A 156 56.82 5.21 14.22
C LEU A 156 57.80 4.91 15.35
N ILE A 157 58.83 4.11 15.04
CA ILE A 157 59.90 3.77 15.98
C ILE A 157 60.54 5.08 16.47
N GLU A 158 60.34 5.40 17.76
CA GLU A 158 60.91 6.58 18.40
C GLU A 158 62.44 6.48 18.47
N ARG A 159 63.11 6.88 17.38
CA ARG A 159 64.58 7.00 17.34
C ARG A 159 65.02 8.24 18.09
N SER A 160 65.18 8.07 19.40
CA SER A 160 65.79 9.04 20.31
C SER A 160 67.04 9.70 19.69
N SER A 161 66.93 10.99 19.38
CA SER A 161 67.98 11.76 18.70
C SER A 161 68.15 13.13 19.36
N ASN A 162 69.13 13.21 20.26
CA ASN A 162 69.35 14.36 21.14
C ASN A 162 70.26 15.41 20.47
N LYS A 163 69.83 16.68 20.43
CA LYS A 163 70.63 17.91 20.15
C LYS A 163 71.17 17.99 18.69
N ASN A 164 71.10 19.12 17.97
CA ASN A 164 71.69 20.40 18.38
C ASN A 164 71.37 21.58 17.40
N ARG A 165 71.63 22.83 17.86
CA ARG A 165 71.90 24.07 17.07
C ARG A 165 70.82 24.71 16.16
N LEU A 166 69.93 25.48 16.81
CA LEU A 166 69.81 26.94 16.66
C LEU A 166 70.55 27.66 15.48
N ARG A 167 69.81 28.41 14.65
CA ARG A 167 70.07 29.82 14.25
C ARG A 167 68.81 30.50 13.66
N LYS A 168 68.75 31.84 13.68
CA LYS A 168 67.57 32.69 13.37
C LYS A 168 67.70 33.47 12.05
N SER A 169 66.58 33.62 11.33
CA SER A 169 66.06 34.88 10.70
C SER A 169 64.76 34.56 9.94
N LEU A 170 63.54 35.01 10.28
CA LEU A 170 62.95 36.36 10.41
C LEU A 170 62.55 37.05 9.08
N PHE A 171 61.28 37.50 9.05
CA PHE A 171 60.57 38.27 7.99
C PHE A 171 60.19 37.49 6.71
N LYS A 172 59.05 37.73 6.04
CA LYS A 172 58.01 38.79 6.18
C LYS A 172 56.58 38.23 5.88
N LYS A 173 55.52 39.07 5.99
CA LYS A 173 54.08 38.66 6.04
C LYS A 173 53.19 39.34 4.99
N ALA A 174 52.33 38.56 4.32
CA ALA A 174 51.08 38.88 3.60
C ALA A 174 50.32 37.53 3.44
N VAL A 175 49.00 37.32 3.60
CA VAL A 175 47.74 38.12 3.45
C VAL A 175 47.43 38.42 1.97
N ALA A 176 46.26 38.07 1.38
CA ALA A 176 45.02 37.42 1.86
C ALA A 176 44.92 35.95 1.35
N GLU A 177 43.80 35.18 1.33
CA GLU A 177 42.36 35.43 1.56
C GLU A 177 41.65 34.14 2.07
N ALA A 178 40.35 34.16 2.37
CA ALA A 178 39.58 33.08 3.04
C ALA A 178 38.48 32.48 2.09
N PRO A 179 37.55 31.57 2.51
CA PRO A 179 37.35 30.85 3.77
C PRO A 179 37.09 29.32 3.62
N ALA A 180 36.56 28.66 4.67
CA ALA A 180 35.87 27.36 4.66
C ALA A 180 34.32 27.60 4.59
N PRO A 181 33.35 26.68 4.90
CA PRO A 181 33.42 25.25 5.30
C PRO A 181 32.31 24.29 4.74
N ILE A 182 32.43 22.96 4.97
CA ILE A 182 31.27 21.98 5.10
C ILE A 182 30.42 21.84 3.78
N VAL A 183 29.40 20.98 3.52
CA VAL A 183 28.72 19.76 4.08
C VAL A 183 28.97 18.56 3.11
N GLN A 184 28.51 17.30 3.16
CA GLN A 184 27.64 16.45 4.03
C GLN A 184 26.12 16.72 4.15
N GLU A 185 25.30 16.19 3.22
CA GLU A 185 23.83 16.19 3.28
C GLU A 185 23.26 14.75 3.39
N GLU A 186 22.22 14.58 4.20
CA GLU A 186 21.37 13.40 4.32
C GLU A 186 19.97 13.82 3.84
N GLU A 187 19.27 12.99 3.06
CA GLU A 187 17.92 13.29 2.54
C GLU A 187 16.87 12.41 3.25
N GLU A 188 15.91 13.04 3.93
CA GLU A 188 14.66 12.41 4.40
C GLU A 188 13.49 12.81 3.48
N GLU A 189 12.43 12.01 3.45
CA GLU A 189 11.26 12.20 2.59
C GLU A 189 10.16 13.05 3.29
N GLU A 190 9.54 13.99 2.57
CA GLU A 190 8.21 14.52 2.90
C GLU A 190 7.33 14.63 1.63
N GLU A 191 6.02 14.38 1.77
CA GLU A 191 5.02 14.46 0.70
C GLU A 191 4.30 15.83 0.70
N GLU A 192 4.01 16.40 -0.48
CA GLU A 192 2.88 17.32 -0.66
C GLU A 192 2.15 17.05 -1.99
N GLU A 193 0.81 17.08 -1.96
CA GLU A 193 -0.03 17.17 -3.16
C GLU A 193 -0.11 18.63 -3.66
N GLU A 194 -0.16 18.86 -4.98
CA GLU A 194 -1.24 19.73 -5.48
C GLU A 194 -1.65 19.54 -6.96
N SER A 195 -2.96 19.44 -7.14
CA SER A 195 -3.80 20.17 -8.11
C SER A 195 -3.53 20.16 -9.64
N SER A 196 -4.64 20.07 -10.37
CA SER A 196 -4.71 19.94 -11.83
C SER A 196 -4.83 21.28 -12.60
N ARG A 197 -4.35 21.33 -13.88
CA ARG A 197 -5.19 21.61 -15.09
C ARG A 197 -4.44 21.80 -16.43
N GLN A 198 -4.72 20.90 -17.38
CA GLN A 198 -5.04 21.12 -18.81
C GLN A 198 -4.36 22.26 -19.63
N ARG A 199 -3.75 21.90 -20.78
CA ARG A 199 -4.30 22.15 -22.14
C ARG A 199 -3.48 21.54 -23.30
N ASN A 200 -4.14 21.36 -24.46
CA ASN A 200 -3.63 20.62 -25.62
C ASN A 200 -3.03 21.51 -26.72
N LYS A 201 -1.97 21.03 -27.41
CA LYS A 201 -1.85 21.05 -28.89
C LYS A 201 -0.65 20.23 -29.41
N LYS A 202 -0.87 19.42 -30.46
CA LYS A 202 0.17 18.93 -31.40
C LYS A 202 0.29 19.93 -32.59
N PRO A 203 1.34 19.84 -33.44
CA PRO A 203 1.26 18.91 -34.59
C PRO A 203 2.60 18.24 -35.00
N ASN A 204 2.50 17.05 -35.61
CA ASN A 204 3.25 16.54 -36.80
C ASN A 204 4.80 16.44 -36.79
N THR A 205 5.50 15.51 -37.48
CA THR A 205 5.17 14.28 -38.26
C THR A 205 6.48 13.50 -38.55
N CYS A 206 6.37 12.18 -38.81
CA CYS A 206 7.33 11.33 -39.58
C CYS A 206 8.77 11.18 -39.05
N ASP A 207 9.17 9.98 -38.60
CA ASP A 207 9.90 8.91 -39.35
C ASP A 207 11.45 9.13 -39.21
N ASP A 208 12.36 8.16 -39.10
CA ASP A 208 12.39 6.77 -39.62
C ASP A 208 13.24 5.81 -38.71
N GLU A 209 13.57 4.59 -39.18
CA GLU A 209 14.08 3.40 -38.45
C GLU A 209 15.46 3.43 -37.73
N SER A 210 15.54 2.69 -36.60
CA SER A 210 16.72 1.94 -36.05
C SER A 210 17.95 2.74 -35.52
N GLU A 211 18.53 2.44 -34.35
CA GLU A 211 19.47 1.32 -34.17
C GLU A 211 19.77 0.93 -32.70
N THR A 212 20.13 -0.35 -32.54
CA THR A 212 20.75 -1.12 -31.44
C THR A 212 21.29 -0.49 -30.13
N LEU A 213 20.98 -1.18 -29.02
CA LEU A 213 21.63 -1.16 -27.70
C LEU A 213 23.18 -1.19 -27.76
N LYS A 214 23.86 -0.09 -27.39
CA LYS A 214 25.33 -0.10 -27.13
C LYS A 214 25.72 0.74 -25.89
N LYS A 215 25.70 0.11 -24.70
CA LYS A 215 26.21 0.69 -23.44
C LYS A 215 27.72 0.99 -23.57
N LYS A 216 28.15 2.22 -23.27
CA LYS A 216 29.55 2.65 -23.44
C LYS A 216 30.47 2.11 -22.33
N THR A 217 31.21 1.05 -22.60
CA THR A 217 32.30 0.55 -21.73
C THR A 217 33.51 1.49 -21.80
N ARG A 218 33.82 2.18 -20.70
CA ARG A 218 35.08 2.92 -20.53
C ARG A 218 36.17 1.97 -20.01
N TRP A 219 37.18 1.70 -20.83
CA TRP A 219 38.37 0.97 -20.43
C TRP A 219 39.46 1.94 -19.94
N TYR A 220 40.09 1.63 -18.81
CA TYR A 220 41.20 2.41 -18.26
C TYR A 220 42.54 1.71 -18.57
N ASN A 221 43.33 2.31 -19.46
CA ASN A 221 44.63 1.77 -19.86
C ASN A 221 45.71 2.07 -18.81
N LEU A 222 46.00 1.09 -17.95
CA LEU A 222 47.06 1.16 -16.94
C LEU A 222 48.44 0.85 -17.54
N HIS A 223 49.21 1.90 -17.83
CA HIS A 223 50.58 1.78 -18.35
C HIS A 223 51.59 1.45 -17.24
N LEU A 224 51.69 0.17 -16.87
CA LEU A 224 52.74 -0.33 -15.98
C LEU A 224 54.11 -0.29 -16.68
N LYS A 225 54.99 0.63 -16.27
CA LYS A 225 56.40 0.66 -16.70
C LYS A 225 57.18 -0.44 -15.99
N LEU A 226 57.83 -1.31 -16.77
CA LEU A 226 58.56 -2.47 -16.26
C LEU A 226 60.06 -2.15 -16.18
N ASP A 227 60.49 -1.63 -15.02
CA ASP A 227 61.87 -1.20 -14.78
C ASP A 227 62.86 -2.38 -14.77
N LYS A 228 63.51 -2.61 -15.91
CA LYS A 228 64.58 -3.61 -16.06
C LYS A 228 65.86 -3.16 -15.36
N LYS A 229 66.01 -3.48 -14.08
CA LYS A 229 67.32 -3.43 -13.41
C LYS A 229 68.31 -4.34 -14.13
N LYS A 230 69.53 -3.85 -14.36
CA LYS A 230 70.65 -4.63 -14.91
C LYS A 230 71.25 -5.52 -13.80
N PRO A 231 71.79 -6.72 -14.14
CA PRO A 231 72.65 -7.46 -13.23
C PRO A 231 74.02 -6.77 -13.08
N CYS A 232 74.75 -7.18 -12.05
CA CYS A 232 76.20 -7.05 -11.93
C CYS A 232 76.86 -8.39 -12.30
#